data_AF-A0A0W8JIW3-F1
#
_entry.id   AF-A0A0W8JIW3-F1
#
_cell.length_a   1.000
_cell.length_b   1.000
_cell.length_c   1.000
_cell.angle_alpha   90.00
_cell.angle_beta   90.00
_cell.angle_gamma   90.00
#
_symmetry.space_group_name_H-M   'P 1'
#
loop_
_entity.id
_entity.type
_entity.pdbx_description
1 polymer ?
#
loop_
_entity_poly.entity_id
_entity_poly.type
_entity_poly.pdbx_seq_one_letter_code
_entity_poly.pdbx_strand_id
1 'polypeptide(L)'
;MLQLWQDKPPSVQDLSSQQPFAVDTLLPQQWLQWIFIPQMRQRIAAATVPSGFEMTPYFIEAWRDNPGYQSVIATLIKIEEHCRGA
;
A
#
# COMPACT_ATOMS: atom_id res chain seq x y z
N MET A 1 -17.06 5.92 6.46
CA MET A 1 -15.85 5.19 6.92
C MET A 1 -15.71 3.95 6.06
N LEU A 2 -14.56 3.71 5.42
CA LEU A 2 -14.41 2.69 4.35
C LEU A 2 -14.29 1.24 4.85
N GLN A 3 -14.17 1.00 6.16
CA GLN A 3 -14.08 -0.33 6.79
C GLN A 3 -13.08 -1.30 6.11
N LEU A 4 -11.95 -0.76 5.62
CA LEU A 4 -10.90 -1.53 4.94
C LEU A 4 -9.89 -2.20 5.88
N TRP A 5 -9.76 -1.65 7.09
CA TRP A 5 -8.78 -2.11 8.06
C TRP A 5 -9.20 -3.46 8.66
N GLN A 6 -8.26 -4.38 8.77
CA GLN A 6 -8.50 -5.72 9.32
C GLN A 6 -7.88 -5.85 10.70
N ASP A 7 -8.61 -6.44 11.65
CA ASP A 7 -8.11 -6.66 13.01
C ASP A 7 -7.07 -7.79 13.10
N LYS A 8 -7.10 -8.72 12.15
CA LYS A 8 -6.19 -9.88 12.10
C LYS A 8 -5.35 -9.83 10.84
N PRO A 9 -4.04 -10.15 10.92
CA PRO A 9 -3.19 -10.24 9.75
C PRO A 9 -3.55 -11.47 8.89
N PRO A 10 -3.24 -11.43 7.58
CA PRO A 10 -3.21 -12.62 6.72
C PRO A 10 -2.22 -13.68 7.24
N SER A 11 -2.25 -14.86 6.64
CA SER A 11 -1.30 -15.91 7.02
C SER A 11 0.15 -15.51 6.69
N VAL A 12 1.11 -16.12 7.38
CA VAL A 12 2.54 -15.92 7.07
C VAL A 12 2.84 -16.30 5.61
N GLN A 13 2.19 -17.35 5.10
CA GLN A 13 2.35 -17.78 3.71
C GLN A 13 1.88 -16.69 2.73
N ASP A 14 0.72 -16.08 2.97
CA ASP A 14 0.19 -15.03 2.11
C ASP A 14 1.06 -13.77 2.12
N LEU A 15 1.56 -13.39 3.30
CA LEU A 15 2.49 -12.27 3.48
C LEU A 15 3.88 -12.53 2.88
N SER A 16 4.20 -13.78 2.55
CA SER A 16 5.51 -14.17 1.99
C SER A 16 5.51 -14.27 0.46
N SER A 17 4.46 -13.81 -0.22
CA SER A 17 4.44 -13.78 -1.69
C SER A 17 5.58 -12.91 -2.24
N GLN A 18 6.17 -13.38 -3.33
CA GLN A 18 7.23 -12.69 -4.07
C GLN A 18 6.72 -11.90 -5.28
N GLN A 19 5.41 -11.96 -5.56
CA GLN A 19 4.82 -11.17 -6.64
C GLN A 19 4.76 -9.69 -6.24
N PRO A 20 4.89 -8.75 -7.21
CA PRO A 20 4.63 -7.34 -6.95
C PRO A 20 3.26 -7.16 -6.30
N PHE A 21 3.19 -6.32 -5.27
CA PHE A 21 1.99 -6.08 -4.46
C PHE A 21 1.35 -7.33 -3.83
N ALA A 22 2.03 -8.48 -3.83
CA ALA A 22 1.47 -9.77 -3.43
C ALA A 22 0.09 -10.03 -4.05
N VAL A 23 -0.09 -9.66 -5.33
CA VAL A 23 -1.41 -9.69 -6.03
C VAL A 23 -2.07 -11.06 -6.08
N ASP A 24 -1.27 -12.11 -5.93
CA ASP A 24 -1.71 -13.50 -5.93
C ASP A 24 -2.25 -13.98 -4.58
N THR A 25 -1.85 -13.35 -3.47
CA THR A 25 -2.19 -13.80 -2.11
C THR A 25 -2.91 -12.76 -1.26
N LEU A 26 -2.83 -11.47 -1.59
CA LEU A 26 -3.38 -10.38 -0.78
C LEU A 26 -4.38 -9.52 -1.54
N LEU A 27 -5.40 -9.06 -0.81
CA LEU A 27 -6.23 -7.93 -1.26
C LEU A 27 -5.40 -6.63 -1.23
N PRO A 28 -5.70 -5.64 -2.09
CA PRO A 28 -4.92 -4.39 -2.15
C PRO A 28 -4.82 -3.67 -0.80
N GLN A 29 -5.92 -3.60 -0.03
CA GLN A 29 -5.91 -3.00 1.30
C GLN A 29 -5.08 -3.79 2.33
N GLN A 30 -4.97 -5.12 2.19
CA GLN A 30 -4.12 -5.92 3.06
C GLN A 30 -2.64 -5.64 2.80
N TRP A 31 -2.26 -5.50 1.52
CA TRP A 31 -0.91 -5.11 1.16
C TRP A 31 -0.55 -3.73 1.73
N LEU A 32 -1.47 -2.75 1.66
CA LEU A 32 -1.25 -1.44 2.27
C LEU A 32 -1.07 -1.53 3.79
N GLN A 33 -1.97 -2.23 4.48
CA GLN A 33 -1.98 -2.31 5.93
C GLN A 33 -0.78 -3.07 6.50
N TRP A 34 -0.43 -4.21 5.92
CA TRP A 34 0.48 -5.17 6.52
C TRP A 34 1.88 -5.16 5.91
N ILE A 35 2.05 -4.62 4.71
CA ILE A 35 3.36 -4.52 4.04
C ILE A 35 3.79 -3.07 3.94
N PHE A 36 3.04 -2.25 3.20
CA PHE A 36 3.49 -0.89 2.88
C PHE A 36 3.62 0.03 4.10
N ILE A 37 2.57 0.16 4.92
CA ILE A 37 2.57 1.07 6.07
C ILE A 37 3.66 0.70 7.09
N PRO A 38 3.82 -0.57 7.51
CA PRO A 38 4.89 -0.96 8.42
C PRO A 38 6.29 -0.69 7.85
N GLN A 39 6.52 -1.02 6.58
CA GLN A 39 7.82 -0.79 5.94
C GLN A 39 8.14 0.71 5.84
N MET A 40 7.19 1.55 5.45
CA MET A 40 7.39 3.00 5.41
C MET A 40 7.70 3.57 6.79
N ARG A 41 7.02 3.11 7.85
CA ARG A 41 7.33 3.52 9.24
C ARG A 41 8.76 3.18 9.63
N GLN A 42 9.23 1.98 9.29
CA GLN A 42 10.62 1.57 9.55
C GLN A 42 11.61 2.44 8.79
N ARG A 43 11.35 2.73 7.51
CA ARG A 43 12.22 3.58 6.68
C ARG A 43 12.26 5.03 7.14
N ILE A 44 11.13 5.59 7.57
CA ILE A 44 11.07 6.93 8.17
C ILE A 44 11.93 6.97 9.45
N ALA A 45 11.78 5.99 10.34
CA ALA A 45 12.58 5.93 11.56
C ALA A 45 14.09 5.80 11.28
N ALA A 46 14.47 5.17 10.17
CA ALA A 46 15.84 5.01 9.73
C ALA A 46 16.35 6.15 8.82
N ALA A 47 15.53 7.16 8.50
CA ALA A 47 15.83 8.19 7.51
C ALA A 47 16.24 7.63 6.12
N THR A 48 15.65 6.50 5.70
CA THR A 48 15.90 5.82 4.42
C THR A 48 14.63 5.71 3.58
N VAL A 49 13.81 6.77 3.59
CA VAL A 49 12.60 6.85 2.78
C VAL A 49 12.97 6.69 1.30
N PRO A 50 12.30 5.79 0.54
CA PRO A 50 12.61 5.61 -0.87
C PRO A 50 12.11 6.80 -1.67
N SER A 51 12.87 7.22 -2.66
CA SER A 51 12.43 8.21 -3.66
C SER A 51 12.12 7.54 -5.00
N GLY A 52 11.24 8.17 -5.78
CA GLY A 52 10.96 7.76 -7.17
C GLY A 52 10.17 6.45 -7.36
N PHE A 53 9.39 6.01 -6.37
CA PHE A 53 8.49 4.86 -6.53
C PHE A 53 7.08 5.28 -6.97
N GLU A 54 6.40 4.39 -7.70
CA GLU A 54 5.01 4.55 -8.10
C GLU A 54 4.25 3.22 -7.90
N MET A 55 3.18 3.27 -7.12
CA MET A 55 2.32 2.16 -6.76
C MET A 55 0.85 2.49 -7.08
N THR A 56 0.49 3.77 -7.10
CA THR A 56 -0.86 4.25 -7.42
C THR A 56 -1.48 3.61 -8.67
N PRO A 57 -0.76 3.37 -9.80
CA PRO A 57 -1.35 2.73 -10.98
C PRO A 57 -1.99 1.37 -10.69
N TYR A 58 -1.38 0.57 -9.81
CA TYR A 58 -1.95 -0.72 -9.38
C TYR A 58 -3.28 -0.53 -8.62
N PHE A 59 -3.35 0.44 -7.70
CA PHE A 59 -4.58 0.69 -6.93
C PHE A 59 -5.71 1.30 -7.75
N ILE A 60 -5.38 2.13 -8.75
CA ILE A 60 -6.37 2.63 -9.72
C ILE A 60 -7.02 1.46 -10.45
N GLU A 61 -6.23 0.49 -10.88
CA GLU A 61 -6.75 -0.71 -11.55
C GLU A 61 -7.56 -1.58 -10.60
N ALA A 62 -6.97 -1.95 -9.46
CA ALA A 62 -7.57 -2.88 -8.51
C ALA A 62 -8.88 -2.35 -7.89
N TRP A 63 -9.06 -1.03 -7.84
CA TRP A 63 -10.24 -0.38 -7.27
C TRP A 63 -11.07 0.39 -8.31
N ARG A 64 -10.90 0.10 -9.60
CA ARG A 64 -11.62 0.79 -10.70
C ARG A 64 -13.13 0.86 -10.49
N ASP A 65 -13.73 -0.25 -10.04
CA ASP A 65 -15.18 -0.36 -9.81
C ASP A 65 -15.61 0.03 -8.39
N ASN A 66 -14.70 0.58 -7.58
CA ASN A 66 -14.92 0.92 -6.17
C ASN A 66 -14.68 2.42 -5.94
N PRO A 67 -15.63 3.30 -6.32
CA PRO A 67 -15.45 4.75 -6.23
C PRO A 67 -15.23 5.24 -4.80
N GLY A 68 -15.65 4.48 -3.79
CA GLY A 68 -15.40 4.79 -2.38
C GLY A 68 -13.91 4.85 -2.02
N TYR A 69 -13.01 4.19 -2.77
CA TYR A 69 -11.59 4.12 -2.43
C TYR A 69 -10.74 5.22 -3.08
N GLN A 70 -11.36 6.14 -3.84
CA GLN A 70 -10.66 7.25 -4.47
C GLN A 70 -9.93 8.16 -3.47
N SER A 71 -10.46 8.33 -2.27
CA SER A 71 -9.77 9.11 -1.22
C SER A 71 -8.48 8.43 -0.74
N VAL A 72 -8.41 7.10 -0.79
CA VAL A 72 -7.20 6.33 -0.46
C VAL A 72 -6.17 6.51 -1.58
N ILE A 73 -6.58 6.36 -2.84
CA ILE A 73 -5.75 6.60 -4.02
C ILE A 73 -5.14 8.01 -3.99
N ALA A 74 -5.97 9.03 -3.72
CA ALA A 74 -5.50 10.41 -3.60
C ALA A 74 -4.49 10.61 -2.45
N THR A 75 -4.58 9.80 -1.39
CA THR A 75 -3.60 9.83 -0.30
C THR A 75 -2.29 9.16 -0.71
N LEU A 76 -2.34 8.06 -1.47
CA LEU A 76 -1.14 7.40 -1.99
C LEU A 76 -0.35 8.31 -2.94
N ILE A 77 -1.03 9.03 -3.83
CA ILE A 77 -0.40 10.03 -4.71
C ILE A 77 0.38 11.08 -3.89
N LYS A 78 -0.24 11.61 -2.83
CA LYS A 78 0.43 12.59 -1.95
C LYS A 78 1.67 12.02 -1.28
N ILE A 79 1.65 10.74 -0.91
CA ILE A 79 2.83 10.07 -0.34
C ILE A 79 3.93 9.97 -1.39
N GLU A 80 3.62 9.52 -2.60
CA GLU A 80 4.57 9.42 -3.71
C GLU A 80 5.18 10.78 -4.06
N GLU A 81 4.37 11.83 -4.14
CA GLU A 81 4.82 13.21 -4.37
C GLU A 81 5.78 13.68 -3.27
N HIS A 82 5.45 13.43 -1.99
CA HIS A 82 6.31 13.80 -0.88
C HIS A 82 7.65 13.06 -0.90
N CYS A 83 7.64 11.79 -1.32
CA CYS A 83 8.84 10.98 -1.41
C CYS A 83 9.70 11.29 -2.65
N ARG A 84 9.14 11.96 -3.68
CA ARG A 84 9.88 12.31 -4.91
C ARG A 84 11.01 13.31 -4.69
N GLY A 85 10.92 14.12 -3.64
CA GLY A 85 11.93 15.14 -3.29
C GLY A 85 12.74 14.84 -2.03
N ALA A 86 12.63 13.62 -1.47
CA ALA A 86 13.32 13.18 -0.26
C ALA A 86 14.70 12.58 -0.53
#